data_AF-A0A2M7JHH2-F1
#
_entry.id   AF-A0A2M7JHH2-F1
#
_cell.length_a   1.000
_cell.length_b   1.000
_cell.length_c   1.000
_cell.angle_alpha   90.00
_cell.angle_beta   90.00
_cell.angle_gamma   90.00
#
_symmetry.space_group_name_H-M   'P 1'
#
loop_
_entity.id
_entity.type
_entity.pdbx_description
1 polymer ?
#
loop_
_entity_poly.entity_id
_entity_poly.type
_entity_poly.pdbx_seq_one_letter_code
_entity_poly.pdbx_strand_id
1 'polypeptide(L)'
;MTRQTAKAEKSMKWKALLQDRGGSVLVLGMLMLVLLSILGIAVVNTSTIEVQVASNERSYKENLYEAEAGAIEAAQSLQNSDLANVAPGWLQGIGGINEANDMFRDTFWNNTAVPSAGLPGARLSAAFQGFAPGSSLSVSSSRIHLYSVYGRSNRNNGNAIVRVQYRKAF
;
A
#
# COMPACT_ATOMS: atom_id res chain seq x y z
N MET A 1 -58.74 -58.52 -31.05
CA MET A 1 -57.26 -58.69 -31.09
C MET A 1 -56.49 -57.38 -31.35
N THR A 2 -57.09 -56.37 -32.01
CA THR A 2 -56.41 -55.17 -32.52
C THR A 2 -56.02 -54.08 -31.49
N ARG A 3 -56.59 -54.08 -30.27
CA ARG A 3 -56.25 -53.07 -29.22
C ARG A 3 -54.97 -53.39 -28.44
N GLN A 4 -54.58 -54.66 -28.39
CA GLN A 4 -53.41 -55.11 -27.61
C GLN A 4 -52.09 -54.80 -28.34
N THR A 5 -52.11 -54.86 -29.67
CA THR A 5 -50.95 -54.58 -30.54
C THR A 5 -50.58 -53.09 -30.55
N ALA A 6 -51.57 -52.20 -30.60
CA ALA A 6 -51.34 -50.74 -30.55
C ALA A 6 -50.72 -50.26 -29.22
N LYS A 7 -51.08 -50.89 -28.09
CA LYS A 7 -50.49 -50.56 -26.77
C LYS A 7 -49.02 -51.00 -26.70
N ALA A 8 -48.69 -52.16 -27.26
CA ALA A 8 -47.33 -52.67 -27.33
C ALA A 8 -46.44 -51.81 -28.24
N GLU A 9 -46.96 -51.38 -29.39
CA GLU A 9 -46.25 -50.52 -30.34
C GLU A 9 -45.94 -49.14 -29.76
N LYS A 10 -46.91 -48.53 -29.05
CA LYS A 10 -46.70 -47.27 -28.33
C LYS A 10 -45.61 -47.42 -27.27
N SER A 11 -45.67 -48.49 -26.46
CA SER A 11 -44.65 -48.84 -25.45
C SER A 11 -43.24 -49.01 -26.05
N MET A 12 -43.14 -49.69 -27.19
CA MET A 12 -41.88 -49.90 -27.92
C MET A 12 -41.31 -48.58 -28.45
N LYS A 13 -42.15 -47.69 -29.00
CA LYS A 13 -41.74 -46.34 -29.40
C LYS A 13 -41.22 -45.52 -28.23
N TRP A 14 -41.87 -45.54 -27.07
CA TRP A 14 -41.38 -44.83 -25.89
C TRP A 14 -40.04 -45.38 -25.39
N LYS A 15 -39.86 -46.70 -25.38
CA LYS A 15 -38.59 -47.33 -25.01
C LYS A 15 -37.46 -46.98 -25.99
N ALA A 16 -37.73 -46.98 -27.29
CA ALA A 16 -36.76 -46.58 -28.31
C ALA A 16 -36.35 -45.10 -28.19
N LEU A 17 -37.31 -44.21 -27.93
CA LEU A 17 -37.04 -42.77 -27.72
C LEU A 17 -36.24 -42.50 -26.43
N LEU A 18 -36.36 -43.34 -25.40
CA LEU A 18 -35.60 -43.24 -24.14
C LEU A 18 -34.18 -43.81 -24.29
N GLN A 19 -33.99 -44.85 -25.10
CA GLN A 19 -32.70 -45.52 -25.29
C GLN A 19 -31.68 -44.66 -26.08
N ASP A 20 -32.16 -43.74 -26.92
CA ASP A 20 -31.32 -42.88 -27.77
C ASP A 20 -30.81 -41.59 -27.09
N ARG A 21 -31.28 -41.28 -25.87
CA ARG A 21 -30.88 -40.04 -25.13
C ARG A 21 -29.79 -40.25 -24.07
N GLY A 22 -29.46 -41.50 -23.73
CA GLY A 22 -28.53 -41.82 -22.63
C GLY A 22 -27.13 -41.24 -22.81
N GLY A 23 -26.60 -41.26 -24.04
CA GLY A 23 -25.28 -40.69 -24.36
C GLY A 23 -25.27 -39.16 -24.40
N SER A 24 -26.35 -38.54 -24.89
CA SER A 24 -26.46 -37.07 -25.00
C SER A 24 -26.49 -36.38 -23.64
N VAL A 25 -27.16 -36.97 -22.64
CA VAL A 25 -27.20 -36.44 -21.26
C VAL A 25 -25.80 -36.49 -20.61
N LEU A 26 -25.03 -37.53 -20.89
CA LEU A 26 -23.64 -37.66 -20.41
C LEU A 26 -22.73 -36.57 -20.99
N VAL A 27 -22.83 -36.32 -22.30
CA VAL A 27 -22.07 -35.24 -22.98
C VAL A 27 -22.47 -33.87 -22.44
N LEU A 28 -23.77 -33.63 -22.23
CA LEU A 28 -24.26 -32.38 -21.64
C LEU A 28 -23.74 -32.21 -20.21
N GLY A 29 -23.73 -33.27 -19.40
CA GLY A 29 -23.18 -33.25 -18.05
C GLY A 29 -21.69 -32.94 -18.02
N MET A 30 -20.90 -33.54 -18.92
CA MET A 30 -19.48 -33.22 -19.07
C MET A 30 -19.27 -31.77 -19.52
N LEU A 31 -20.05 -31.28 -20.48
CA LEU A 31 -20.00 -29.88 -20.92
C LEU A 31 -20.28 -28.93 -19.75
N MET A 32 -21.30 -29.21 -18.93
CA MET A 32 -21.60 -28.43 -17.74
C MET A 32 -20.43 -28.46 -16.75
N LEU A 33 -19.83 -29.62 -16.47
CA LEU A 33 -18.66 -29.71 -15.57
C LEU A 33 -17.45 -28.93 -16.09
N VAL A 34 -17.19 -28.96 -17.40
CA VAL A 34 -16.11 -28.19 -18.03
C VAL A 34 -16.39 -26.69 -17.90
N LEU A 35 -17.62 -26.25 -18.15
CA LEU A 35 -18.02 -24.84 -17.99
C LEU A 35 -17.86 -24.38 -16.53
N LEU A 36 -18.35 -25.17 -15.57
CA LEU A 36 -18.18 -24.88 -14.15
C LEU A 36 -16.70 -24.85 -13.74
N SER A 37 -15.87 -25.72 -14.31
CA SER A 37 -14.44 -25.76 -14.01
C SER A 37 -13.73 -24.50 -14.51
N ILE A 38 -14.05 -24.03 -15.72
CA ILE A 38 -13.50 -22.79 -16.27
C ILE A 38 -13.93 -21.58 -15.41
N LEU A 39 -15.21 -21.53 -15.02
CA LEU A 39 -15.71 -20.48 -14.13
C LEU A 39 -15.06 -20.56 -12.74
N GLY A 40 -14.88 -21.76 -12.19
CA GLY A 40 -14.19 -21.99 -10.92
C GLY A 40 -12.75 -21.47 -10.94
N ILE A 41 -12.00 -21.77 -12.00
CA ILE A 41 -10.63 -21.27 -12.19
C ILE A 41 -10.63 -19.75 -12.32
N ALA A 42 -11.56 -19.17 -13.08
CA ALA A 42 -11.67 -17.72 -13.23
C ALA A 42 -11.93 -17.04 -11.89
N VAL A 43 -12.83 -17.57 -11.07
CA VAL A 43 -13.13 -17.04 -9.73
C VAL A 43 -11.91 -17.15 -8.81
N VAL A 44 -11.23 -18.29 -8.76
CA VAL A 44 -10.02 -18.49 -7.94
C VAL A 44 -8.90 -17.52 -8.34
N ASN A 45 -8.71 -17.30 -9.65
CA ASN A 45 -7.72 -16.35 -10.14
C ASN A 45 -8.05 -14.92 -9.71
N THR A 46 -9.31 -14.50 -9.84
CA THR A 46 -9.75 -13.17 -9.39
C THR A 46 -9.51 -12.99 -7.88
N SER A 47 -9.91 -13.95 -7.05
CA SER A 47 -9.68 -13.88 -5.60
C SER A 47 -8.19 -13.83 -5.25
N THR A 48 -7.35 -14.57 -5.97
CA THR A 48 -5.89 -14.53 -5.77
C THR A 48 -5.32 -13.14 -6.07
N ILE A 49 -5.78 -12.51 -7.16
CA ILE A 49 -5.37 -11.15 -7.52
C ILE A 49 -5.85 -10.14 -6.47
N GLU A 50 -7.10 -10.23 -6.02
CA GLU A 50 -7.64 -9.34 -4.98
C GLU A 50 -6.86 -9.43 -3.67
N VAL A 51 -6.48 -10.64 -3.23
CA VAL A 51 -5.65 -10.83 -2.04
C VAL A 51 -4.26 -10.20 -2.23
N GLN A 52 -3.65 -10.33 -3.41
CA GLN A 52 -2.36 -9.70 -3.69
C GLN A 52 -2.46 -8.17 -3.68
N VAL A 53 -3.50 -7.61 -4.30
CA VAL A 53 -3.77 -6.17 -4.30
C VAL A 53 -4.00 -5.66 -2.88
N ALA A 54 -4.84 -6.34 -2.09
CA ALA A 54 -5.12 -5.99 -0.71
C ALA A 54 -3.86 -6.05 0.17
N SER A 55 -3.00 -7.05 -0.05
CA SER A 55 -1.70 -7.16 0.64
C SER A 55 -0.77 -6.01 0.31
N ASN A 56 -0.70 -5.61 -0.98
CA ASN A 56 0.10 -4.48 -1.41
C ASN A 56 -0.43 -3.16 -0.83
N GLU A 57 -1.76 -2.96 -0.86
CA GLU A 57 -2.40 -1.77 -0.28
C GLU A 57 -2.17 -1.68 1.23
N ARG A 58 -2.26 -2.81 1.94
CA ARG A 58 -1.96 -2.89 3.37
C ARG A 58 -0.51 -2.48 3.64
N SER A 59 0.45 -3.07 2.93
CA SER A 59 1.87 -2.76 3.08
C SER A 59 2.14 -1.27 2.79
N TYR A 60 1.53 -0.70 1.76
CA TYR A 60 1.64 0.72 1.44
C TYR A 60 1.11 1.61 2.58
N LYS A 61 -0.09 1.32 3.11
CA LYS A 61 -0.69 2.09 4.22
C LYS A 61 0.14 2.00 5.50
N GLU A 62 0.61 0.81 5.86
CA GLU A 62 1.48 0.62 7.03
C GLU A 62 2.75 1.45 6.91
N ASN A 63 3.42 1.41 5.75
CA ASN A 63 4.60 2.23 5.48
C ASN A 63 4.28 3.73 5.54
N LEU A 64 3.14 4.17 4.98
CA LEU A 64 2.73 5.57 5.01
C LEU A 64 2.53 6.05 6.45
N TYR A 65 1.79 5.31 7.27
CA TYR A 65 1.56 5.67 8.66
C TYR A 65 2.84 5.70 9.49
N GLU A 66 3.75 4.74 9.27
CA GLU A 66 5.06 4.75 9.93
C GLU A 66 5.92 5.93 9.47
N ALA A 67 5.88 6.29 8.18
CA ALA A 67 6.60 7.45 7.65
C ALA A 67 6.04 8.78 8.20
N GLU A 68 4.71 8.93 8.30
CA GLU A 68 4.08 10.08 8.95
C GLU A 68 4.46 10.18 10.43
N ALA A 69 4.41 9.07 11.14
CA ALA A 69 4.79 9.02 12.55
C ALA A 69 6.27 9.38 12.74
N GLY A 70 7.17 8.92 11.86
CA GLY A 70 8.59 9.33 11.87
C GLY A 70 8.78 10.82 11.61
N ALA A 71 7.99 11.42 10.71
CA ALA A 71 8.03 12.87 10.48
C ALA A 71 7.53 13.66 11.71
N ILE A 72 6.47 13.20 12.36
CA ILE A 72 5.95 13.80 13.59
C ILE A 72 6.97 13.67 14.74
N GLU A 73 7.62 12.52 14.87
CA GLU A 73 8.67 12.30 15.86
C GLU A 73 9.87 13.24 15.65
N ALA A 74 10.29 13.46 14.40
CA ALA A 74 11.32 14.45 14.11
C ALA A 74 10.87 15.86 14.50
N ALA A 75 9.63 16.26 14.20
CA ALA A 75 9.09 17.54 14.62
C ALA A 75 9.08 17.68 16.16
N GLN A 76 8.68 16.62 16.88
CA GLN A 76 8.72 16.57 18.34
C GLN A 76 10.16 16.65 18.88
N SER A 77 11.11 15.99 18.21
CA SER A 77 12.53 16.04 18.56
C SER A 77 13.09 17.45 18.37
N LEU A 78 12.71 18.14 17.28
CA LEU A 78 13.04 19.56 17.09
C LEU A 78 12.38 20.45 18.15
N GLN A 79 11.13 20.18 18.52
CA GLN A 79 10.43 20.92 19.58
C GLN A 79 11.16 20.81 20.92
N ASN A 80 11.61 19.61 21.28
CA ASN A 80 12.31 19.33 22.54
C ASN A 80 13.77 19.81 22.55
N SER A 81 14.36 20.06 21.37
CA SER A 81 15.76 20.49 21.25
C SER A 81 15.92 22.00 21.39
N ASP A 82 17.02 22.43 22.03
CA ASP A 82 17.46 23.83 22.05
C ASP A 82 18.22 24.20 20.78
N LEU A 83 17.45 24.46 19.72
CA LEU A 83 17.93 24.77 18.38
C LEU A 83 18.68 26.11 18.28
N ALA A 84 18.59 26.98 19.29
CA ALA A 84 19.31 28.26 19.32
C ALA A 84 20.80 28.05 19.58
N ASN A 85 21.13 27.07 20.43
CA ASN A 85 22.49 26.85 20.92
C ASN A 85 23.13 25.61 20.32
N VAL A 86 22.38 24.52 20.11
CA VAL A 86 22.91 23.25 19.61
C VAL A 86 21.95 22.62 18.62
N ALA A 87 22.35 22.58 17.34
CA ALA A 87 21.63 21.82 16.32
C ALA A 87 21.87 20.31 16.51
N PRO A 88 20.82 19.46 16.47
CA PRO A 88 20.99 18.01 16.46
C PRO A 88 21.85 17.57 15.26
N GLY A 89 22.75 16.60 15.45
CA GLY A 89 23.68 16.17 14.38
C GLY A 89 23.01 15.59 13.12
N TRP A 90 21.74 15.22 13.21
CA TRP A 90 20.92 14.75 12.10
C TRP A 90 20.15 15.86 11.38
N LEU A 91 20.09 17.07 11.96
CA LEU A 91 19.48 18.24 11.34
C LEU A 91 20.43 18.82 10.28
N GLN A 92 19.95 18.86 9.04
CA GLN A 92 20.70 19.39 7.91
C GLN A 92 20.53 20.90 7.78
N GLY A 93 21.57 21.58 7.30
CA GLY A 93 21.52 23.00 6.96
C GLY A 93 20.73 23.29 5.69
N ILE A 94 20.65 24.57 5.32
CA ILE A 94 20.02 25.00 4.06
C ILE A 94 20.73 24.32 2.89
N GLY A 95 19.96 23.60 2.05
CA GLY A 95 20.49 22.85 0.91
C GLY A 95 21.23 21.57 1.26
N GLY A 96 21.25 21.15 2.54
CA GLY A 96 21.90 19.92 2.99
C GLY A 96 21.15 18.64 2.60
N ILE A 97 19.89 18.75 2.14
CA ILE A 97 19.12 17.66 1.55
C ILE A 97 18.76 18.04 0.12
N ASN A 98 19.26 17.28 -0.85
CA ASN A 98 18.80 17.36 -2.23
C ASN A 98 17.58 16.45 -2.39
N GLU A 99 16.37 17.02 -2.27
CA GLU A 99 15.11 16.25 -2.33
C GLU A 99 14.97 15.40 -3.61
N ALA A 100 15.55 15.85 -4.73
CA ALA A 100 15.49 15.12 -5.99
C ALA A 100 16.31 13.82 -5.99
N ASN A 101 17.33 13.73 -5.14
CA ASN A 101 18.29 12.61 -5.14
C ASN A 101 18.36 11.89 -3.81
N ASP A 102 18.52 12.62 -2.70
CA ASP A 102 18.85 12.04 -1.40
C ASP A 102 17.66 11.30 -0.79
N MET A 103 16.44 11.80 -0.97
CA MET A 103 15.24 11.15 -0.44
C MET A 103 15.01 9.76 -1.02
N PHE A 104 15.47 9.49 -2.24
CA PHE A 104 15.29 8.20 -2.90
C PHE A 104 16.47 7.24 -2.73
N ARG A 105 17.55 7.66 -2.03
CA ARG A 105 18.76 6.85 -1.84
C ARG A 105 18.80 6.25 -0.44
N ASP A 106 18.93 4.94 -0.34
CA ASP A 106 19.11 4.26 0.94
C ASP A 106 20.33 4.73 1.72
N THR A 107 21.39 5.14 1.01
CA THR A 107 22.61 5.67 1.63
C THR A 107 22.34 6.90 2.50
N PHE A 108 21.47 7.82 2.06
CA PHE A 108 21.09 8.99 2.86
C PHE A 108 20.36 8.56 4.13
N TRP A 109 19.37 7.68 4.00
CA TRP A 109 18.59 7.23 5.14
C TRP A 109 19.43 6.44 6.14
N ASN A 110 20.40 5.65 5.69
CA ASN A 110 21.23 4.83 6.56
C ASN A 110 22.33 5.60 7.28
N ASN A 111 22.87 6.66 6.65
CA ASN A 111 24.04 7.39 7.17
C ASN A 111 23.70 8.74 7.79
N THR A 112 22.63 9.39 7.33
CA THR A 112 22.28 10.77 7.72
C THR A 112 21.00 10.81 8.55
N ALA A 113 20.00 10.01 8.19
CA ALA A 113 18.75 9.93 8.95
C ALA A 113 18.89 9.05 10.20
N VAL A 114 18.14 9.40 11.24
CA VAL A 114 18.14 8.70 12.52
C VAL A 114 16.98 7.70 12.54
N PRO A 115 17.15 6.50 13.10
CA PRO A 115 16.03 5.58 13.30
C PRO A 115 15.03 6.14 14.31
N SER A 116 13.74 5.90 14.08
CA SER A 116 12.69 6.20 15.06
C SER A 116 12.90 5.40 16.34
N ALA A 117 12.66 6.01 17.51
CA ALA A 117 12.77 5.35 18.80
C ALA A 117 11.67 4.32 19.06
N GLY A 118 10.51 4.46 18.40
CA GLY A 118 9.33 3.61 18.62
C GLY A 118 8.92 2.74 17.43
N LEU A 119 9.48 2.99 16.25
CA LEU A 119 9.06 2.33 15.00
C LEU A 119 10.28 1.71 14.29
N PRO A 120 10.42 0.38 14.28
CA PRO A 120 11.62 -0.29 13.75
C PRO A 120 11.90 -0.02 12.26
N GLY A 121 10.84 0.24 11.47
CA GLY A 121 10.94 0.52 10.04
C GLY A 121 11.07 2.01 9.71
N ALA A 122 10.81 2.91 10.67
CA ALA A 122 10.77 4.33 10.40
C ALA A 122 12.13 4.99 10.65
N ARG A 123 12.47 5.92 9.77
CA ARG A 123 13.67 6.76 9.88
C ARG A 123 13.26 8.21 9.66
N LEU A 124 13.96 9.12 10.32
CA LEU A 124 13.61 10.53 10.38
C LEU A 124 14.80 11.42 10.09
N SER A 125 14.54 12.54 9.44
CA SER A 125 15.54 13.57 9.12
C SER A 125 14.86 14.94 9.07
N ALA A 126 15.61 16.02 9.23
CA ALA A 126 15.11 17.37 9.00
C ALA A 126 16.14 18.24 8.30
N ALA A 127 15.68 19.26 7.59
CA ALA A 127 16.49 20.31 7.01
C ALA A 127 15.98 21.69 7.43
N PHE A 128 16.89 22.59 7.78
CA PHE A 128 16.58 24.00 7.96
C PHE A 128 16.34 24.66 6.60
N GLN A 129 15.19 25.32 6.42
CA GLN A 129 14.78 25.94 5.16
C GLN A 129 14.99 27.47 5.16
N GLY A 130 15.40 28.04 6.29
CA GLY A 130 15.52 29.49 6.48
C GLY A 130 14.40 30.06 7.35
N PHE A 131 14.10 31.34 7.15
CA PHE A 131 13.11 32.07 7.94
C PHE A 131 11.74 32.07 7.26
N ALA A 132 10.68 32.08 8.06
CA ALA A 132 9.32 32.10 7.52
C ALA A 132 9.03 33.44 6.79
N PRO A 133 8.37 33.43 5.61
CA PRO A 133 7.94 34.65 4.94
C PRO A 133 7.07 35.52 5.87
N GLY A 134 7.42 36.80 6.00
CA GLY A 134 6.73 37.74 6.90
C GLY A 134 7.36 37.93 8.28
N SER A 135 8.44 37.22 8.61
CA SER A 135 9.21 37.52 9.82
C SER A 135 10.04 38.80 9.64
N SER A 136 9.84 39.80 10.51
CA SER A 136 10.59 41.05 10.48
C SER A 136 12.09 40.81 10.70
N LEU A 137 12.94 41.50 9.92
CA LEU A 137 14.40 41.47 9.99
C LEU A 137 14.98 42.14 11.26
N SER A 138 14.21 42.24 12.35
CA SER A 138 14.66 42.85 13.60
C SER A 138 15.59 41.88 14.35
N VAL A 139 16.68 42.42 14.90
CA VAL A 139 17.70 41.68 15.66
C VAL A 139 17.25 41.39 17.10
N SER A 140 16.10 41.92 17.54
CA SER A 140 15.65 41.89 18.93
C SER A 140 14.34 41.11 19.20
N SER A 141 13.73 40.50 18.19
CA SER A 141 12.46 39.76 18.34
C SER A 141 12.63 38.31 17.92
N SER A 142 12.06 37.38 18.69
CA SER A 142 12.04 35.94 18.43
C SER A 142 11.75 35.64 16.95
N ARG A 143 12.63 34.87 16.30
CA ARG A 143 12.57 34.62 14.85
C ARG A 143 11.86 33.29 14.59
N ILE A 144 10.97 33.27 13.59
CA ILE A 144 10.29 32.04 13.18
C ILE A 144 11.18 31.29 12.17
N HIS A 145 11.73 30.18 12.62
CA HIS A 145 12.56 29.28 11.84
C HIS A 145 11.68 28.23 11.15
N LEU A 146 11.91 28.00 9.85
CA LEU A 146 11.20 27.01 9.04
C LEU A 146 12.09 25.78 8.84
N TYR A 147 11.53 24.61 9.08
CA TYR A 147 12.18 23.31 8.93
C TYR A 147 11.33 22.42 8.03
N SER A 148 11.97 21.76 7.07
CA SER A 148 11.37 20.63 6.37
C SER A 148 11.71 19.36 7.14
N VAL A 149 10.70 18.65 7.61
CA VAL A 149 10.83 17.42 8.37
C VAL A 149 10.44 16.25 7.49
N TYR A 150 11.20 15.17 7.55
CA TYR A 150 11.03 14.00 6.71
C TYR A 150 10.94 12.74 7.57
N GLY A 151 10.01 11.87 7.21
CA GLY A 151 9.94 10.51 7.72
C GLY A 151 9.89 9.53 6.56
N ARG A 152 10.53 8.38 6.72
CA ARG A 152 10.49 7.27 5.76
C ARG A 152 10.21 5.98 6.49
N SER A 153 9.41 5.11 5.90
CA SER A 153 9.36 3.69 6.26
C SER A 153 9.65 2.80 5.05
N ASN A 154 10.36 1.71 5.29
CA ASN A 154 10.80 0.75 4.27
C ASN A 154 10.40 -0.72 4.58
N ARG A 155 9.31 -0.93 5.31
CA ARG A 155 8.83 -2.23 5.76
C ARG A 155 8.31 -3.08 4.59
N ASN A 156 8.58 -4.39 4.63
CA ASN A 156 8.07 -5.38 3.66
C ASN A 156 8.32 -5.01 2.19
N ASN A 157 9.50 -4.46 1.87
CA ASN A 157 9.86 -3.94 0.54
C ASN A 157 8.95 -2.81 0.01
N GLY A 158 8.04 -2.29 0.82
CA GLY A 158 7.36 -1.02 0.54
C GLY A 158 8.28 0.14 0.88
N ASN A 159 8.05 1.30 0.26
CA ASN A 159 8.78 2.52 0.57
C ASN A 159 7.78 3.67 0.58
N ALA A 160 7.66 4.34 1.72
CA ALA A 160 6.87 5.56 1.84
C ALA A 160 7.73 6.64 2.46
N ILE A 161 7.62 7.85 1.92
CA ILE A 161 8.35 9.01 2.40
C ILE A 161 7.36 10.15 2.53
N VAL A 162 7.37 10.80 3.68
CA VAL A 162 6.51 11.92 4.00
C VAL A 162 7.37 13.12 4.34
N ARG A 163 6.98 14.28 3.81
CA ARG A 163 7.55 15.57 4.16
C ARG A 163 6.48 16.43 4.81
N VAL A 164 6.82 17.02 5.95
CA VAL A 164 6.00 17.99 6.67
C VAL A 164 6.80 19.25 6.90
N GLN A 165 6.18 20.41 6.71
CA GLN A 165 6.79 21.69 7.07
C GLN A 165 6.50 21.99 8.54
N TYR A 166 7.56 22.30 9.29
CA TYR A 166 7.50 22.60 10.71
C TYR A 166 8.07 23.99 10.99
N ARG A 167 7.37 24.76 11.83
CA ARG A 167 7.77 26.12 12.22
C ARG A 167 8.01 26.16 13.71
N LYS A 168 9.15 26.71 14.11
CA LYS A 168 9.48 26.94 15.52
C LYS A 168 9.95 28.37 15.71
N ALA A 169 9.41 29.04 16.73
CA ALA A 169 9.87 30.34 17.16
C ALA A 169 10.83 30.17 18.34
N PHE A 170 12.00 30.79 18.24
CA PHE A 170 12.92 31.00 19.36
C PHE A 170 13.71 32.28 19.09
#